data_AF-A0A7R9SQ93-F1
#
_entry.id   AF-A0A7R9SQ93-F1
#
_cell.length_a   1.000
_cell.length_b   1.000
_cell.length_c   1.000
_cell.angle_alpha   90.00
_cell.angle_beta   90.00
_cell.angle_gamma   90.00
#
_symmetry.space_group_name_H-M   'P 1'
#
loop_
_entity.id
_entity.type
_entity.pdbx_description
1 polymer ?
#
loop_
_entity_poly.entity_id
_entity_poly.type
_entity_poly.pdbx_seq_one_letter_code
_entity_poly.pdbx_strand_id
1 'polypeptide(L)'
;KVFCNFDPELKALLREIHYLEQLKRTDIPEAGADLYKRNEEFRNNTNILNNATSTYNWIKFESRPVEINLLLKDLEDIDNHLARGINELDWNSPVLYDFIKTTHDMITAVDDRLAQTMANVNKIMQ
;
A
#
# COMPACT_ATOMS: atom_id res chain seq x y z
N LYS A 1 12.72 5.57 -1.94
CA LYS A 1 11.69 4.50 -2.08
C LYS A 1 10.79 4.55 -0.86
N VAL A 2 9.48 4.35 -1.03
CA VAL A 2 8.48 4.32 0.06
C VAL A 2 8.10 2.88 0.36
N PHE A 3 7.72 2.56 1.60
CA PHE A 3 7.31 1.21 1.99
C PHE A 3 6.24 1.26 3.08
N CYS A 4 5.37 0.25 3.10
CA CYS A 4 4.39 0.07 4.16
C CYS A 4 5.10 -0.30 5.47
N ASN A 5 4.85 0.44 6.55
CA ASN A 5 5.55 0.32 7.83
C ASN A 5 4.76 -0.44 8.91
N PHE A 6 3.98 -1.46 8.54
CA PHE A 6 3.26 -2.26 9.53
C PHE A 6 4.23 -3.16 10.29
N ASP A 7 4.24 -3.02 11.61
CA ASP A 7 5.25 -3.62 12.48
C ASP A 7 5.26 -5.17 12.37
N PRO A 8 6.42 -5.80 12.09
CA PRO A 8 6.53 -7.25 11.98
C PRO A 8 6.19 -8.00 13.27
N GLU A 9 6.51 -7.44 14.44
CA GLU A 9 6.17 -8.02 15.75
C GLU A 9 4.66 -7.95 15.97
N LEU A 10 4.02 -6.84 15.59
CA LEU A 10 2.55 -6.73 15.63
C LEU A 10 1.87 -7.77 14.74
N LYS A 11 2.41 -8.00 13.54
CA LYS A 11 1.93 -9.06 12.64
C LYS A 11 2.13 -10.46 13.24
N ALA A 12 3.26 -10.69 13.92
CA ALA A 12 3.53 -11.95 14.60
C ALA A 12 2.56 -12.18 15.77
N LEU A 13 2.30 -11.14 16.57
CA LEU A 13 1.35 -11.15 17.68
C LEU A 13 -0.07 -11.46 17.20
N LEU A 14 -0.54 -10.80 16.15
CA LEU A 14 -1.87 -11.07 15.56
C LEU A 14 -2.00 -12.53 15.07
N ARG A 15 -0.92 -13.08 14.51
CA ARG A 15 -0.86 -14.50 14.11
C ARG A 15 -0.87 -15.43 15.32
N GLU A 16 -0.18 -15.08 16.40
CA GLU A 16 -0.21 -15.85 17.64
C GLU A 16 -1.62 -15.91 18.23
N ILE A 17 -2.29 -14.75 18.32
CA ILE A 17 -3.67 -14.66 18.82
C ILE A 17 -4.62 -15.50 17.96
N HIS A 18 -4.47 -15.48 16.63
CA HIS A 18 -5.23 -16.36 15.73
C HIS A 18 -5.13 -17.83 16.14
N TYR A 19 -3.90 -18.31 16.41
CA TYR A 19 -3.69 -19.70 16.82
C TYR A 19 -4.26 -19.99 18.22
N LEU A 20 -4.13 -19.05 19.16
CA LEU A 20 -4.70 -19.19 20.50
C LEU A 20 -6.24 -19.29 20.46
N GLU A 21 -6.90 -18.50 19.61
CA GLU A 21 -8.35 -18.61 19.38
C GLU A 21 -8.74 -19.97 18.78
N GLN A 22 -7.99 -20.46 17.79
CA GLN A 22 -8.22 -21.79 17.21
C GLN A 22 -8.07 -22.92 18.24
N LEU A 23 -7.15 -22.75 19.20
CA LEU A 23 -6.95 -23.67 20.32
C LEU A 23 -7.97 -23.46 21.46
N LYS A 24 -8.91 -22.53 21.32
CA LYS A 24 -9.93 -22.18 22.33
C LYS A 24 -9.33 -21.82 23.69
N ARG A 25 -8.19 -21.13 23.68
CA ARG A 25 -7.54 -20.61 24.88
C ARG A 25 -8.38 -19.49 25.49
N THR A 26 -8.53 -19.50 26.81
CA THR A 26 -9.31 -18.50 27.57
C THR A 26 -8.44 -17.44 28.24
N ASP A 27 -7.11 -17.59 28.15
CA ASP A 27 -6.10 -16.74 28.79
C ASP A 27 -5.50 -15.69 27.83
N ILE A 28 -6.19 -15.38 26.73
CA ILE A 28 -5.79 -14.32 25.80
C ILE A 28 -6.08 -12.97 26.48
N PRO A 29 -5.09 -12.07 26.60
CA PRO A 29 -5.32 -10.73 27.14
C PRO A 29 -6.36 -9.95 26.33
N GLU A 30 -7.27 -9.23 27.01
CA GLU A 30 -8.36 -8.47 26.38
C GLU A 30 -7.84 -7.48 25.31
N ALA A 31 -6.77 -6.74 25.62
CA ALA A 31 -6.15 -5.82 24.67
C ALA A 31 -5.68 -6.52 23.37
N GLY A 32 -5.19 -7.76 23.47
CA GLY A 32 -4.82 -8.57 22.31
C GLY A 32 -6.04 -9.01 21.51
N ALA A 33 -7.06 -9.51 22.18
CA ALA A 33 -8.32 -9.91 21.53
C ALA A 33 -9.00 -8.72 20.82
N ASP A 34 -9.00 -7.54 21.43
CA ASP A 34 -9.55 -6.33 20.84
C ASP A 34 -8.79 -5.88 19.59
N LEU A 35 -7.46 -5.93 19.63
CA LEU A 35 -6.64 -5.65 18.46
C LEU A 35 -6.90 -6.68 17.34
N TYR A 36 -7.04 -7.95 17.70
CA TYR A 36 -7.25 -9.04 16.75
C TYR A 36 -8.58 -8.94 16.01
N LYS A 37 -9.61 -8.29 16.57
CA LYS A 37 -10.87 -7.99 15.86
C LYS A 37 -10.66 -7.23 14.54
N ARG A 38 -9.55 -6.48 14.42
CA ARG A 38 -9.16 -5.72 13.21
C ARG A 38 -8.10 -6.42 12.36
N ASN A 39 -7.76 -7.68 12.65
CA ASN A 39 -6.69 -8.40 11.95
C ASN A 39 -6.92 -8.48 10.43
N GLU A 40 -8.15 -8.78 9.98
CA GLU A 40 -8.47 -8.82 8.55
C GLU A 40 -8.33 -7.45 7.88
N GLU A 41 -8.74 -6.38 8.56
CA GLU A 41 -8.59 -5.00 8.11
C GLU A 41 -7.10 -4.66 7.91
N PHE A 42 -6.25 -4.92 8.92
CA PHE A 42 -4.81 -4.69 8.81
C PHE A 42 -4.19 -5.52 7.68
N ARG A 43 -4.58 -6.79 7.55
CA ARG A 43 -4.05 -7.66 6.48
C ARG A 43 -4.42 -7.15 5.10
N ASN A 44 -5.66 -6.72 4.89
CA ASN A 44 -6.12 -6.19 3.62
C ASN A 44 -5.43 -4.85 3.30
N ASN A 45 -5.41 -3.93 4.26
CA ASN A 45 -4.80 -2.61 4.11
C ASN A 45 -3.30 -2.70 3.82
N THR A 46 -2.57 -3.54 4.55
CA THR A 46 -1.13 -3.74 4.32
C THR A 46 -0.86 -4.40 2.97
N ASN A 47 -1.68 -5.33 2.51
CA ASN A 47 -1.52 -5.92 1.17
C ASN A 47 -1.69 -4.89 0.05
N ILE A 48 -2.73 -4.04 0.14
CA ILE A 48 -2.98 -2.97 -0.83
C ILE A 48 -1.81 -1.99 -0.85
N LEU A 49 -1.39 -1.50 0.31
CA LEU A 49 -0.28 -0.55 0.42
C LEU A 49 1.05 -1.16 -0.07
N ASN A 50 1.34 -2.42 0.26
CA ASN A 50 2.55 -3.08 -0.22
C ASN A 50 2.57 -3.21 -1.74
N ASN A 51 1.44 -3.59 -2.35
CA ASN A 51 1.33 -3.67 -3.81
C ASN A 51 1.50 -2.28 -4.44
N ALA A 52 0.74 -1.29 -3.97
CA ALA A 52 0.78 0.07 -4.50
C ALA A 52 2.18 0.70 -4.38
N THR A 53 2.81 0.63 -3.20
CA THR A 53 4.16 1.17 -2.99
C THR A 53 5.22 0.45 -3.83
N SER A 54 5.07 -0.86 -4.05
CA SER A 54 5.96 -1.62 -4.94
C SER A 54 5.84 -1.15 -6.38
N THR A 55 4.62 -1.02 -6.89
CA THR A 55 4.34 -0.52 -8.25
C THR A 55 4.86 0.90 -8.42
N TYR A 56 4.53 1.81 -7.50
CA TYR A 56 5.03 3.18 -7.53
C TYR A 56 6.57 3.26 -7.52
N ASN A 57 7.24 2.47 -6.66
CA ASN A 57 8.70 2.44 -6.64
C ASN A 57 9.27 1.89 -7.95
N TRP A 58 8.64 0.87 -8.55
CA TRP A 58 9.07 0.36 -9.85
C TRP A 58 8.92 1.43 -10.93
N ILE A 59 7.76 2.09 -11.01
CA ILE A 59 7.52 3.17 -11.96
C ILE A 59 8.59 4.25 -11.80
N LYS A 60 8.74 4.81 -10.59
CA LYS A 60 9.61 5.98 -10.35
C LYS A 60 11.10 5.70 -10.53
N PHE A 61 11.57 4.51 -10.17
CA PHE A 61 13.02 4.23 -10.10
C PHE A 61 13.52 3.29 -11.18
N GLU A 62 12.66 2.49 -11.80
CA GLU A 62 13.06 1.46 -12.77
C GLU A 62 12.56 1.74 -14.20
N SER A 63 11.63 2.69 -14.40
CA SER A 63 11.17 3.11 -15.74
C SER A 63 12.22 3.96 -16.47
N ARG A 64 12.10 4.03 -17.81
CA ARG A 64 13.04 4.80 -18.64
C ARG A 64 12.83 6.31 -18.43
N PRO A 65 13.87 7.15 -18.59
CA PRO A 65 13.75 8.60 -18.43
C PRO A 65 12.64 9.24 -19.28
N VAL A 66 12.45 8.76 -20.50
CA VAL A 66 11.40 9.25 -21.41
C VAL A 66 9.99 8.90 -20.94
N GLU A 67 9.82 7.75 -20.28
CA GLU A 67 8.54 7.31 -19.70
C GLU A 67 8.23 8.13 -18.44
N ILE A 68 9.23 8.33 -17.58
CA ILE A 68 9.12 9.18 -16.39
C ILE A 68 8.74 10.62 -16.76
N ASN A 69 9.37 11.20 -17.79
CA ASN A 69 9.08 12.57 -18.21
C ASN A 69 7.60 12.80 -18.56
N LEU A 70 6.91 11.77 -19.06
CA LEU A 70 5.48 11.84 -19.40
C LEU A 70 4.57 11.73 -18.17
N LEU A 71 5.10 11.26 -17.04
CA LEU A 71 4.37 10.97 -15.80
C LEU A 71 4.78 11.90 -14.64
N LEU A 72 5.64 12.90 -14.88
CA LEU A 72 6.18 13.76 -13.80
C LEU A 72 5.10 14.37 -12.92
N LYS A 73 4.05 14.93 -13.52
CA LYS A 73 2.95 15.53 -12.78
C LYS A 73 2.20 14.49 -11.95
N ASP A 74 1.92 13.33 -12.54
CA ASP A 74 1.20 12.26 -11.83
C ASP A 74 2.03 11.72 -10.65
N LEU A 75 3.35 11.60 -10.83
CA LEU A 75 4.27 11.20 -9.77
C LEU A 75 4.38 12.25 -8.66
N GLU A 76 4.35 13.55 -8.99
CA GLU A 76 4.32 14.64 -8.02
C GLU A 76 3.01 14.64 -7.20
N ASP A 77 1.87 14.43 -7.85
CA ASP A 77 0.58 14.31 -7.18
C ASP A 77 0.57 13.10 -6.21
N ILE A 78 1.13 11.96 -6.64
CA ILE A 78 1.29 10.78 -5.77
C ILE A 78 2.27 11.07 -4.62
N ASP A 79 3.39 11.77 -4.86
CA ASP A 79 4.35 12.13 -3.82
C ASP A 79 3.69 12.96 -2.72
N ASN A 80 2.89 13.96 -3.10
CA ASN A 80 2.16 14.81 -2.17
C ASN A 80 1.12 14.02 -1.37
N HIS A 81 0.38 13.13 -2.02
CA HIS A 81 -0.58 12.25 -1.36
C HIS A 81 0.11 11.32 -0.36
N LEU A 82 1.19 10.65 -0.77
CA LEU A 82 1.96 9.75 0.10
C LEU A 82 2.61 10.49 1.28
N ALA A 83 3.07 11.73 1.08
CA ALA A 83 3.64 12.55 2.15
C ALA A 83 2.65 12.78 3.30
N ARG A 84 1.37 13.01 2.98
CA ARG A 84 0.30 13.08 3.99
C ARG A 84 0.17 11.78 4.77
N GLY A 85 0.18 10.64 4.07
CA GLY A 85 0.12 9.33 4.72
C GLY A 85 1.29 9.05 5.66
N ILE A 86 2.50 9.48 5.27
CA ILE A 86 3.73 9.28 6.05
C ILE A 86 3.78 10.18 7.30
N ASN A 87 3.37 11.43 7.16
CA ASN A 87 3.58 12.44 8.19
C ASN A 87 2.39 12.64 9.14
N GLU A 88 1.17 12.28 8.71
CA GLU A 88 -0.06 12.68 9.41
C GLU A 88 -0.98 11.51 9.78
N LEU A 89 -0.81 10.34 9.16
CA LEU A 89 -1.71 9.21 9.34
C LEU A 89 -1.07 8.06 10.12
N ASP A 90 -1.92 7.37 10.88
CA ASP A 90 -1.60 6.11 11.55
C ASP A 90 -2.66 5.04 11.23
N TRP A 91 -2.44 3.83 11.75
CA TRP A 91 -3.32 2.67 11.54
C TRP A 91 -4.71 2.80 12.19
N ASN A 92 -4.94 3.84 13.00
CA ASN A 92 -6.21 4.11 13.68
C ASN A 92 -6.93 5.34 13.11
N SER A 93 -6.33 6.00 12.12
CA SER A 93 -6.85 7.25 11.57
C SER A 93 -8.21 7.01 10.91
N PRO A 94 -9.24 7.82 11.21
CA PRO A 94 -10.59 7.62 10.67
C PRO A 94 -10.66 7.63 9.13
N VAL A 95 -9.74 8.36 8.50
CA VAL A 95 -9.65 8.54 7.04
C VAL A 95 -8.73 7.52 6.36
N LEU A 96 -8.18 6.56 7.10
CA LEU A 96 -7.16 5.63 6.59
C LEU A 96 -7.66 4.81 5.40
N TYR A 97 -8.90 4.32 5.47
CA TYR A 97 -9.50 3.53 4.39
C TYR A 97 -9.54 4.31 3.06
N ASP A 98 -10.05 5.55 3.10
CA ASP A 98 -10.14 6.41 1.92
C ASP A 98 -8.76 6.80 1.39
N PHE A 99 -7.81 7.04 2.31
CA PHE A 99 -6.41 7.27 1.95
C PHE A 99 -5.80 6.08 1.19
N ILE A 100 -5.97 4.86 1.69
CA ILE A 100 -5.43 3.64 1.08
C ILE A 100 -6.07 3.42 -0.30
N LYS A 101 -7.39 3.57 -0.40
CA LYS A 101 -8.11 3.44 -1.67
C LYS A 101 -7.62 4.46 -2.69
N THR A 102 -7.52 5.73 -2.29
CA THR A 102 -7.02 6.80 -3.18
C THR A 102 -5.57 6.52 -3.61
N THR A 103 -4.72 6.05 -2.70
CA THR A 103 -3.33 5.67 -3.01
C THR A 103 -3.28 4.59 -4.08
N HIS A 104 -4.07 3.53 -3.90
CA HIS A 104 -4.18 2.45 -4.88
C HIS A 104 -4.65 2.98 -6.24
N ASP A 105 -5.76 3.72 -6.26
CA ASP A 105 -6.38 4.19 -7.51
C ASP A 105 -5.46 5.15 -8.29
N MET A 106 -4.77 6.06 -7.61
CA MET A 106 -3.79 6.95 -8.25
C MET A 106 -2.63 6.18 -8.88
N ILE A 107 -2.08 5.19 -8.16
CA ILE A 107 -0.93 4.42 -8.65
C ILE A 107 -1.34 3.51 -9.81
N THR A 108 -2.49 2.84 -9.73
CA THR A 108 -3.04 2.02 -10.83
C THR A 108 -3.27 2.87 -12.08
N ALA A 109 -3.81 4.09 -11.95
CA ALA A 109 -4.03 4.96 -13.10
C ALA A 109 -2.73 5.34 -13.82
N VAL A 110 -1.63 5.54 -13.07
CA VAL A 110 -0.31 5.83 -13.65
C VAL A 110 0.29 4.59 -14.32
N ASP A 111 0.15 3.42 -13.69
CA ASP A 111 0.61 2.14 -14.25
C ASP A 111 -0.09 1.82 -15.59
N ASP A 112 -1.41 1.98 -15.64
CA ASP A 112 -2.20 1.79 -16.86
C ASP A 112 -1.77 2.74 -17.99
N ARG A 113 -1.53 4.02 -17.66
CA ARG A 113 -1.05 5.02 -18.62
C ARG A 113 0.35 4.71 -19.13
N LEU A 114 1.23 4.22 -18.26
CA LEU A 114 2.57 3.78 -18.64
C LEU A 114 2.49 2.61 -19.62
N ALA A 115 1.72 1.58 -19.28
CA ALA A 115 1.50 0.41 -20.13
C ALA A 115 0.97 0.80 -21.52
N GLN A 116 -0.02 1.71 -21.57
CA GLN A 116 -0.57 2.22 -22.82
C GLN A 116 0.47 3.01 -23.64
N THR A 117 1.29 3.83 -22.98
CA THR A 117 2.35 4.61 -23.64
C THR A 117 3.40 3.69 -24.25
N MET A 118 3.84 2.67 -23.51
CA MET A 118 4.79 1.66 -24.00
C MET A 118 4.21 0.90 -25.20
N ALA A 119 2.93 0.51 -25.14
CA ALA A 119 2.26 -0.15 -26.26
C ALA A 119 2.20 0.75 -27.51
N ASN A 120 1.97 2.06 -27.34
CA ASN A 120 1.93 3.01 -28.45
C ASN A 120 3.32 3.22 -29.08
N VAL A 121 4.37 3.37 -28.27
CA VAL A 121 5.75 3.49 -28.75
C VAL A 121 6.15 2.25 -29.55
N ASN A 122 5.84 1.05 -29.06
CA ASN A 122 6.14 -0.19 -29.77
C ASN A 122 5.44 -0.29 -31.14
N LYS A 123 4.22 0.25 -31.27
CA LYS A 123 3.50 0.28 -32.56
C LYS A 123 4.11 1.26 -33.56
N ILE A 124 4.67 2.38 -33.09
CA ILE A 124 5.30 3.40 -33.94
C ILE A 124 6.70 2.96 -34.40
N MET A 125 7.38 2.14 -33.60
CA MET A 125 8.72 1.61 -33.91
C MET A 125 8.72 0.33 -34.76
N GLN A 126 7.54 -0.19 -35.13
CA GLN A 126 7.36 -1.28 -36.11
C GLN A 126 7.10 -0.72 -37.51
#